data_AF-A0A1E1XC44-F1
#
_entry.id   AF-A0A1E1XC44-F1
#
_cell.length_a   1.000
_cell.length_b   1.000
_cell.length_c   1.000
_cell.angle_alpha   90.00
_cell.angle_beta   90.00
_cell.angle_gamma   90.00
#
_symmetry.space_group_name_H-M   'P 1'
#
loop_
_entity.id
_entity.type
_entity.pdbx_description
1 polymer ?
#
loop_
_entity_poly.entity_id
_entity_poly.type
_entity_poly.pdbx_seq_one_letter_code
_entity_poly.pdbx_strand_id
1 'polypeptide(L)'
;LKSTCKALRTSTSDVEKLAALLVLTKAVDAASLQRDDKRKLLDAISVPFIVRLLRAEEDAFRALGADILCAFAVDADLCEPLRPALDALVSILGDLETATGVDCALRLAVHEPGCRALAQSGLLSALVEHTPPELGALLTALATNLPDDGEPALISAVRACTARAAANRLNADAKRGVFALLASMAGRRGLGSLEAAATALAAVELEMQLYRAQGGTPPDDVLVAHSCMLLEAAVDEAVTGGKLPASAARVPGVLIAFLDEAFQSPCEGHGQAIMLPLCRLLWRWLADDSTSMRPEVAKVLGPLLELAVSEEAILPLAIPALCHLTADDTLRPIVLKSPILDKLHLYLTQWTAPSQQLETCFGIFLNLAVLDAETLDLFPHLLELCVQKAGLKADCPTLLKANVSLLGLFLLRSRLRRSQVISDTPNLRTFVESCGLLFGSSPPLSESDVEEWNELSSLGRQLLADVLPALEP
;
A
#
# COMPACT_ATOMS: atom_id res chain seq x y z
N LEU A 1 24.05 -41.88 3.07
CA LEU A 1 22.58 -41.71 3.20
C LEU A 1 21.81 -43.01 3.39
N LYS A 2 21.68 -43.90 2.38
CA LYS A 2 20.87 -45.14 2.48
C LYS A 2 21.21 -46.00 3.71
N SER A 3 22.50 -46.21 3.99
CA SER A 3 22.96 -46.97 5.15
C SER A 3 22.58 -46.30 6.48
N THR A 4 22.65 -44.97 6.55
CA THR A 4 22.25 -44.20 7.73
C THR A 4 20.75 -44.27 7.97
N CYS A 5 19.92 -44.08 6.92
CA CYS A 5 18.47 -44.23 7.03
C CYS A 5 18.09 -45.64 7.50
N LYS A 6 18.81 -46.68 7.03
CA LYS A 6 18.61 -48.05 7.51
C LYS A 6 18.94 -48.16 8.99
N ALA A 7 20.10 -47.67 9.42
CA ALA A 7 20.53 -47.69 10.82
C ALA A 7 19.53 -46.96 11.74
N LEU A 8 19.05 -45.77 11.34
CA LEU A 8 18.06 -44.99 12.07
C LEU A 8 16.70 -45.69 12.20
N ARG A 9 16.31 -46.48 11.20
CA ARG A 9 15.05 -47.26 11.22
C ARG A 9 15.17 -48.54 12.04
N THR A 10 16.35 -49.14 12.10
CA THR A 10 16.61 -50.40 12.82
C THR A 10 17.06 -50.18 14.27
N SER A 11 17.38 -48.95 14.65
CA SER A 11 17.79 -48.61 16.02
C SER A 11 16.68 -48.93 17.02
N THR A 12 17.04 -49.61 18.10
CA THR A 12 16.13 -49.97 19.20
C THR A 12 16.20 -48.99 20.37
N SER A 13 17.24 -48.16 20.41
CA SER A 13 17.44 -47.15 21.45
C SER A 13 17.75 -45.77 20.88
N ASP A 14 17.49 -44.73 21.68
CA ASP A 14 17.79 -43.34 21.32
C ASP A 14 19.31 -43.11 21.21
N VAL A 15 20.14 -43.87 21.95
CA VAL A 15 21.60 -43.84 21.84
C VAL A 15 22.08 -44.33 20.47
N GLU A 16 21.50 -45.42 19.96
CA GLU A 16 21.79 -45.92 18.61
C GLU A 16 21.38 -44.92 17.53
N LYS A 17 20.24 -44.24 17.70
CA LYS A 17 19.82 -43.15 16.80
C LYS A 17 20.81 -41.99 16.80
N LEU A 18 21.28 -41.60 17.98
CA LEU A 18 22.22 -40.48 18.15
C LEU A 18 23.57 -40.80 17.52
N ALA A 19 24.08 -42.03 17.71
CA ALA A 19 25.28 -42.50 17.04
C ALA A 19 25.14 -42.47 15.51
N ALA A 20 23.99 -42.91 14.98
CA ALA A 20 23.73 -42.86 13.54
C ALA A 20 23.66 -41.41 12.99
N LEU A 21 23.11 -40.48 13.76
CA LEU A 21 23.06 -39.05 13.42
C LEU A 21 24.44 -38.40 13.42
N LEU A 22 25.29 -38.68 14.41
CA LEU A 22 26.66 -38.17 14.47
C LEU A 22 27.52 -38.66 13.29
N VAL A 23 27.28 -39.89 12.84
CA VAL A 23 27.93 -40.40 11.62
C VAL A 23 27.41 -39.66 10.39
N LEU A 24 26.11 -39.37 10.33
CA LEU A 24 25.51 -38.62 9.21
C LEU A 24 26.10 -37.23 9.07
N THR A 25 26.18 -36.46 10.16
CA THR A 25 26.67 -35.06 10.14
C THR A 25 28.14 -34.97 9.76
N LYS A 26 28.95 -36.01 10.01
CA LYS A 26 30.34 -36.09 9.56
C LYS A 26 30.51 -36.57 8.12
N ALA A 27 29.56 -37.35 7.61
CA ALA A 27 29.68 -38.02 6.32
C ALA A 27 28.94 -37.30 5.17
N VAL A 28 28.00 -36.41 5.49
CA VAL A 28 27.13 -35.75 4.52
C VAL A 28 27.04 -34.26 4.83
N ASP A 29 27.36 -33.45 3.83
CA ASP A 29 27.08 -32.02 3.88
C ASP A 29 25.57 -31.77 3.76
N ALA A 30 24.99 -31.08 4.74
CA ALA A 30 23.57 -30.76 4.78
C ALA A 30 23.12 -29.92 3.56
N ALA A 31 24.00 -29.09 3.01
CA ALA A 31 23.71 -28.29 1.81
C ALA A 31 23.60 -29.14 0.54
N SER A 32 24.19 -30.34 0.52
CA SER A 32 24.17 -31.26 -0.63
C SER A 32 22.92 -32.13 -0.71
N LEU A 33 22.08 -32.15 0.34
CA LEU A 33 20.90 -33.00 0.44
C LEU A 33 19.73 -32.44 -0.39
N GLN A 34 19.21 -33.28 -1.29
CA GLN A 34 18.01 -32.98 -2.05
C GLN A 34 16.74 -33.13 -1.18
N ARG A 35 15.63 -32.50 -1.61
CA ARG A 35 14.34 -32.54 -0.92
C ARG A 35 13.87 -33.95 -0.56
N ASP A 36 13.94 -34.88 -1.51
CA ASP A 36 13.56 -36.28 -1.30
C ASP A 36 14.42 -37.00 -0.25
N ASP A 37 15.69 -36.60 -0.13
CA ASP A 37 16.61 -37.17 0.84
C ASP A 37 16.33 -36.62 2.23
N LYS A 38 15.99 -35.33 2.35
CA LYS A 38 15.55 -34.72 3.61
C LYS A 38 14.26 -35.38 4.13
N ARG A 39 13.29 -35.62 3.25
CA ARG A 39 12.04 -36.34 3.62
C ARG A 39 12.35 -37.76 4.13
N LYS A 40 13.15 -38.54 3.39
CA LYS A 40 13.54 -39.91 3.82
C LYS A 40 14.31 -39.92 5.15
N LEU A 41 15.12 -38.88 5.40
CA LEU A 41 15.83 -38.72 6.65
C LEU A 41 14.88 -38.39 7.80
N LEU A 42 13.96 -37.43 7.62
CA LEU A 42 12.97 -37.10 8.63
C LEU A 42 12.11 -38.32 9.01
N ASP A 43 11.68 -39.10 8.01
CA ASP A 43 10.94 -40.35 8.22
C ASP A 43 11.76 -41.38 9.03
N ALA A 44 13.07 -41.44 8.81
CA ALA A 44 13.96 -42.36 9.51
C ALA A 44 14.25 -41.91 10.95
N ILE A 45 14.44 -40.62 11.17
CA ILE A 45 14.68 -40.02 12.49
C ILE A 45 13.41 -40.11 13.33
N SER A 46 12.26 -39.79 12.72
CA SER A 46 10.92 -39.60 13.29
C SER A 46 10.77 -38.34 14.14
N VAL A 47 9.67 -37.61 13.95
CA VAL A 47 9.34 -36.41 14.74
C VAL A 47 9.25 -36.69 16.26
N PRO A 48 8.69 -37.83 16.73
CA PRO A 48 8.68 -38.14 18.16
C PRO A 48 10.07 -38.21 18.79
N PHE A 49 11.10 -38.61 18.04
CA PHE A 49 12.48 -38.59 18.54
C PHE A 49 12.99 -37.15 18.73
N ILE A 50 12.69 -36.24 17.78
CA ILE A 50 13.04 -34.82 17.90
C ILE A 50 12.35 -34.19 19.11
N VAL A 51 11.05 -34.48 19.32
CA VAL A 51 10.31 -34.01 20.51
C VAL A 51 10.96 -34.50 21.81
N ARG A 52 11.42 -35.76 21.87
CA ARG A 52 12.13 -36.28 23.04
C ARG A 52 13.45 -35.57 23.28
N LEU A 53 14.23 -35.29 22.24
CA LEU A 53 15.47 -34.52 22.35
C LEU A 53 15.20 -33.11 22.90
N LEU A 54 14.20 -32.42 22.37
CA LEU A 54 13.81 -31.09 22.83
C LEU A 54 13.34 -31.08 24.30
N ARG A 55 12.76 -32.18 24.79
CA ARG A 55 12.29 -32.32 26.18
C ARG A 55 13.30 -33.00 27.11
N ALA A 56 14.52 -33.25 26.65
CA ALA A 56 15.55 -33.86 27.48
C ALA A 56 16.02 -32.91 28.59
N GLU A 57 16.49 -33.47 29.71
CA GLU A 57 17.01 -32.67 30.83
C GLU A 57 18.35 -32.02 30.49
N GLU A 58 19.18 -32.66 29.66
CA GLU A 58 20.50 -32.13 29.29
C GLU A 58 20.41 -31.13 28.12
N ASP A 59 20.99 -29.94 28.31
CA ASP A 59 21.03 -28.85 27.34
C ASP A 59 21.62 -29.29 25.99
N ALA A 60 22.62 -30.19 26.01
CA ALA A 60 23.25 -30.72 24.82
C ALA A 60 22.26 -31.48 23.92
N PHE A 61 21.30 -32.22 24.51
CA PHE A 61 20.26 -32.92 23.74
C PHE A 61 19.19 -31.96 23.25
N ARG A 62 18.82 -30.95 24.04
CA ARG A 62 17.88 -29.92 23.61
C ARG A 62 18.41 -29.12 22.43
N ALA A 63 19.68 -28.69 22.50
CA ALA A 63 20.38 -28.01 21.42
C ALA A 63 20.44 -28.89 20.15
N LEU A 64 20.81 -30.17 20.28
CA LEU A 64 20.81 -31.09 19.14
C LEU A 64 19.41 -31.27 18.54
N GLY A 65 18.37 -31.39 19.37
CA GLY A 65 16.98 -31.46 18.91
C GLY A 65 16.58 -30.22 18.10
N ALA A 66 16.98 -29.04 18.57
CA ALA A 66 16.72 -27.78 17.88
C ALA A 66 17.51 -27.65 16.58
N ASP A 67 18.78 -28.06 16.54
CA ASP A 67 19.61 -28.06 15.33
C ASP A 67 18.99 -28.95 14.24
N ILE A 68 18.51 -30.14 14.63
CA ILE A 68 17.84 -31.08 13.72
C ILE A 68 16.54 -30.43 13.19
N LEU A 69 15.75 -29.82 14.07
CA LEU A 69 14.53 -29.12 13.69
C LEU A 69 14.83 -27.97 12.69
N CYS A 70 15.81 -27.11 12.99
CA CYS A 70 16.27 -26.04 12.11
C CYS A 70 16.75 -26.56 10.74
N ALA A 71 17.42 -27.72 10.69
CA ALA A 71 17.89 -28.29 9.44
C ALA A 71 16.74 -28.70 8.49
N PHE A 72 15.60 -29.13 9.05
CA PHE A 72 14.42 -29.51 8.28
C PHE A 72 13.44 -28.35 8.02
N ALA A 73 13.42 -27.32 8.87
CA ALA A 73 12.52 -26.16 8.77
C ALA A 73 12.69 -25.34 7.47
N VAL A 74 13.83 -25.45 6.80
CA VAL A 74 14.11 -24.78 5.52
C VAL A 74 13.25 -25.34 4.36
N ASP A 75 12.71 -26.56 4.50
CA ASP A 75 11.93 -27.22 3.44
C ASP A 75 10.42 -27.10 3.71
N ALA A 76 9.74 -26.38 2.82
CA ALA A 76 8.30 -26.10 2.91
C ALA A 76 7.44 -27.35 3.12
N ASP A 77 7.86 -28.47 2.51
CA ASP A 77 7.15 -29.75 2.52
C ASP A 77 7.23 -30.52 3.84
N LEU A 78 8.13 -30.09 4.73
CA LEU A 78 8.40 -30.74 6.01
C LEU A 78 7.84 -29.97 7.20
N CYS A 79 7.35 -28.75 7.00
CA CYS A 79 6.89 -27.88 8.08
C CYS A 79 5.68 -28.46 8.83
N GLU A 80 4.71 -29.01 8.10
CA GLU A 80 3.54 -29.60 8.75
C GLU A 80 3.87 -30.86 9.57
N PRO A 81 4.65 -31.83 9.06
CA PRO A 81 5.17 -32.92 9.88
C PRO A 81 5.92 -32.45 11.15
N LEU A 82 6.67 -31.35 11.07
CA LEU A 82 7.50 -30.84 12.18
C LEU A 82 6.71 -30.12 13.27
N ARG A 83 5.41 -29.85 13.08
CA ARG A 83 4.60 -29.07 14.02
C ARG A 83 4.71 -29.53 15.49
N PRO A 84 4.63 -30.83 15.84
CA PRO A 84 4.80 -31.26 17.23
C PRO A 84 6.18 -30.91 17.84
N ALA A 85 7.22 -30.85 17.01
CA ALA A 85 8.56 -30.43 17.44
C ALA A 85 8.64 -28.91 17.63
N LEU A 86 7.94 -28.12 16.81
CA LEU A 86 7.80 -26.68 17.01
C LEU A 86 7.09 -26.37 18.34
N ASP A 87 5.99 -27.05 18.63
CA ASP A 87 5.27 -26.89 19.91
C ASP A 87 6.17 -27.24 21.11
N ALA A 88 7.01 -28.28 20.96
CA ALA A 88 7.99 -28.64 21.99
C ALA A 88 9.08 -27.56 22.14
N LEU A 89 9.58 -26.98 21.04
CA LEU A 89 10.55 -25.88 21.08
C LEU A 89 9.99 -24.65 21.82
N VAL A 90 8.72 -24.30 21.61
CA VAL A 90 8.07 -23.20 22.33
C VAL A 90 8.09 -23.42 23.83
N SER A 91 7.78 -24.65 24.29
CA SER A 91 7.71 -24.96 25.72
C SER A 91 9.04 -24.84 26.46
N ILE A 92 10.16 -24.88 25.75
CA ILE A 92 11.52 -24.85 26.32
C ILE A 92 12.28 -23.56 25.95
N LEU A 93 11.64 -22.62 25.26
CA LEU A 93 12.32 -21.45 24.69
C LEU A 93 12.91 -20.53 25.78
N GLY A 94 12.31 -20.51 26.97
CA GLY A 94 12.86 -19.78 28.12
C GLY A 94 14.06 -20.47 28.77
N ASP A 95 14.17 -21.79 28.62
CA ASP A 95 15.25 -22.61 29.17
C ASP A 95 16.40 -22.83 28.16
N LEU A 96 16.16 -22.51 26.88
CA LEU A 96 17.16 -22.47 25.82
C LEU A 96 17.55 -21.02 25.56
N GLU A 97 18.72 -20.80 24.97
CA GLU A 97 19.04 -19.48 24.43
C GLU A 97 18.03 -19.11 23.35
N THR A 98 17.39 -17.95 23.48
CA THR A 98 16.36 -17.46 22.55
C THR A 98 16.85 -17.39 21.10
N ALA A 99 18.17 -17.29 20.89
CA ALA A 99 18.83 -17.28 19.58
C ALA A 99 18.50 -18.53 18.76
N THR A 100 18.43 -19.72 19.37
CA THR A 100 18.09 -20.96 18.67
C THR A 100 16.65 -20.94 18.17
N GLY A 101 15.73 -20.39 18.98
CA GLY A 101 14.35 -20.18 18.59
C GLY A 101 14.23 -19.22 17.41
N VAL A 102 15.02 -18.14 17.40
CA VAL A 102 15.04 -17.19 16.28
C VAL A 102 15.63 -17.81 15.01
N ASP A 103 16.71 -18.59 15.08
CA ASP A 103 17.27 -19.29 13.90
C ASP A 103 16.22 -20.23 13.28
N CYS A 104 15.52 -21.00 14.10
CA CYS A 104 14.43 -21.85 13.64
C CYS A 104 13.34 -21.03 12.94
N ALA A 105 12.90 -19.94 13.57
CA ALA A 105 11.86 -19.07 13.03
C ALA A 105 12.29 -18.38 11.71
N LEU A 106 13.54 -17.95 11.59
CA LEU A 106 14.09 -17.35 10.37
C LEU A 106 14.08 -18.36 9.21
N ARG A 107 14.43 -19.62 9.48
CA ARG A 107 14.41 -20.70 8.47
C ARG A 107 13.00 -21.06 8.04
N LEU A 108 12.01 -20.95 8.94
CA LEU A 108 10.59 -21.09 8.59
C LEU A 108 10.11 -19.89 7.76
N ALA A 109 10.55 -18.68 8.10
CA ALA A 109 10.11 -17.44 7.45
C ALA A 109 10.59 -17.26 6.00
N VAL A 110 11.36 -18.20 5.44
CA VAL A 110 11.82 -18.13 4.03
C VAL A 110 10.78 -18.65 3.03
N HIS A 111 9.70 -19.29 3.49
CA HIS A 111 8.63 -19.81 2.63
C HIS A 111 7.27 -19.74 3.33
N GLU A 112 6.21 -19.72 2.52
CA GLU A 112 4.84 -19.51 2.99
C GLU A 112 4.34 -20.59 3.97
N PRO A 113 4.56 -21.91 3.73
CA PRO A 113 4.14 -22.94 4.70
C PRO A 113 4.85 -22.83 6.06
N GLY A 114 6.10 -22.35 6.07
CA GLY A 114 6.85 -22.12 7.30
C GLY A 114 6.34 -20.93 8.09
N CYS A 115 5.99 -19.82 7.41
CA CYS A 115 5.31 -18.69 8.04
C CYS A 115 4.01 -19.12 8.74
N ARG A 116 3.22 -20.00 8.09
CA ARG A 116 2.02 -20.60 8.70
C ARG A 116 2.37 -21.46 9.92
N ALA A 117 3.31 -22.38 9.80
CA ALA A 117 3.74 -23.22 10.92
C ALA A 117 4.27 -22.39 12.11
N LEU A 118 4.98 -21.30 11.83
CA LEU A 118 5.47 -20.36 12.85
C LEU A 118 4.32 -19.67 13.60
N ALA A 119 3.30 -19.21 12.88
CA ALA A 119 2.14 -18.57 13.49
C ALA A 119 1.27 -19.58 14.28
N GLN A 120 1.07 -20.78 13.74
CA GLN A 120 0.23 -21.81 14.37
C GLN A 120 0.86 -22.49 15.59
N SER A 121 2.19 -22.58 15.66
CA SER A 121 2.90 -23.18 16.81
C SER A 121 3.00 -22.23 18.03
N GLY A 122 2.68 -20.95 17.87
CA GLY A 122 2.86 -19.94 18.91
C GLY A 122 4.32 -19.50 19.11
N LEU A 123 5.26 -20.01 18.29
CA LEU A 123 6.68 -19.66 18.38
C LEU A 123 6.93 -18.17 18.15
N LEU A 124 6.24 -17.54 17.20
CA LEU A 124 6.33 -16.09 17.01
C LEU A 124 5.88 -15.35 18.29
N SER A 125 4.76 -15.73 18.88
CA SER A 125 4.25 -15.09 20.10
C SER A 125 5.24 -15.20 21.26
N ALA A 126 5.84 -16.38 21.47
CA ALA A 126 6.86 -16.59 22.50
C ALA A 126 8.10 -15.72 22.25
N LEU A 127 8.60 -15.67 21.01
CA LEU A 127 9.74 -14.81 20.65
C LEU A 127 9.45 -13.31 20.88
N VAL A 128 8.22 -12.87 20.61
CA VAL A 128 7.79 -11.50 20.85
C VAL A 128 7.73 -11.15 22.34
N GLU A 129 7.42 -12.12 23.21
CA GLU A 129 7.46 -11.92 24.67
C GLU A 129 8.89 -11.69 25.18
N HIS A 130 9.84 -12.48 24.67
CA HIS A 130 11.25 -12.43 25.07
C HIS A 130 12.05 -11.31 24.41
N THR A 131 11.60 -10.76 23.27
CA THR A 131 12.28 -9.67 22.54
C THR A 131 13.77 -9.91 22.28
N PRO A 132 14.16 -11.03 21.66
CA PRO A 132 15.56 -11.27 21.31
C PRO A 132 16.08 -10.19 20.34
N PRO A 133 17.39 -9.91 20.33
CA PRO A 133 17.96 -8.86 19.49
C PRO A 133 17.68 -9.08 17.99
N GLU A 134 17.61 -10.34 17.54
CA GLU A 134 17.37 -10.73 16.15
C GLU A 134 15.87 -10.68 15.75
N LEU A 135 14.96 -10.34 16.67
CA LEU A 135 13.52 -10.29 16.39
C LEU A 135 13.18 -9.39 15.20
N GLY A 136 13.89 -8.28 15.02
CA GLY A 136 13.70 -7.38 13.87
C GLY A 136 13.94 -8.04 12.52
N ALA A 137 15.00 -8.85 12.41
CA ALA A 137 15.30 -9.59 11.19
C ALA A 137 14.21 -10.62 10.88
N LEU A 138 13.72 -11.32 11.90
CA LEU A 138 12.62 -12.28 11.76
C LEU A 138 11.34 -11.60 11.26
N LEU A 139 10.93 -10.50 11.89
CA LEU A 139 9.71 -9.78 11.50
C LEU A 139 9.82 -9.21 10.06
N THR A 140 11.01 -8.80 9.66
CA THR A 140 11.30 -8.33 8.29
C THR A 140 11.22 -9.50 7.29
N ALA A 141 11.76 -10.67 7.63
CA ALA A 141 11.66 -11.87 6.79
C ALA A 141 10.19 -12.31 6.62
N LEU A 142 9.40 -12.25 7.69
CA LEU A 142 7.97 -12.52 7.67
C LEU A 142 7.20 -11.53 6.80
N ALA A 143 7.57 -10.25 6.81
CA ALA A 143 6.96 -9.25 5.95
C ALA A 143 7.07 -9.62 4.45
N THR A 144 8.21 -10.21 4.05
CA THR A 144 8.46 -10.61 2.67
C THR A 144 7.66 -11.85 2.26
N ASN A 145 7.60 -12.87 3.13
CA ASN A 145 7.03 -14.18 2.80
C ASN A 145 5.68 -14.45 3.47
N LEU A 146 4.96 -13.39 3.83
CA LEU A 146 3.68 -13.52 4.50
C LEU A 146 2.71 -14.38 3.66
N PRO A 147 1.96 -15.33 4.26
CA PRO A 147 0.86 -15.98 3.56
C PRO A 147 -0.21 -14.98 3.15
N ASP A 148 -0.92 -15.22 2.05
CA ASP A 148 -2.04 -14.38 1.65
C ASP A 148 -3.30 -14.71 2.47
N ASP A 149 -3.43 -15.97 2.91
CA ASP A 149 -4.48 -16.47 3.80
C ASP A 149 -4.30 -15.95 5.24
N GLY A 150 -5.32 -15.25 5.71
CA GLY A 150 -5.35 -14.51 6.97
C GLY A 150 -5.34 -15.38 8.23
N GLU A 151 -4.21 -15.98 8.57
CA GLU A 151 -4.10 -16.76 9.81
C GLU A 151 -4.39 -15.89 11.04
N PRO A 152 -5.45 -16.19 11.83
CA PRO A 152 -5.80 -15.41 13.02
C PRO A 152 -4.66 -15.36 14.05
N ALA A 153 -3.84 -16.42 14.13
CA ALA A 153 -2.69 -16.49 15.02
C ALA A 153 -1.61 -15.46 14.66
N LEU A 154 -1.34 -15.28 13.36
CA LEU A 154 -0.41 -14.27 12.87
C LEU A 154 -0.91 -12.85 13.20
N ILE A 155 -2.20 -12.58 12.98
CA ILE A 155 -2.81 -11.28 13.34
C ILE A 155 -2.67 -11.03 14.85
N SER A 156 -2.92 -12.04 15.68
CA SER A 156 -2.77 -11.93 17.14
C SER A 156 -1.33 -11.61 17.55
N ALA A 157 -0.34 -12.30 16.96
CA ALA A 157 1.07 -12.05 17.23
C ALA A 157 1.51 -10.64 16.80
N VAL A 158 1.04 -10.19 15.63
CA VAL A 158 1.30 -8.83 15.13
C VAL A 158 0.70 -7.79 16.06
N ARG A 159 -0.53 -7.97 16.54
CA ARG A 159 -1.14 -7.06 17.54
C ARG A 159 -0.30 -6.97 18.82
N ALA A 160 0.23 -8.09 19.31
CA ALA A 160 1.12 -8.10 20.46
C ALA A 160 2.42 -7.32 20.18
N CYS A 161 3.03 -7.51 19.01
CA CYS A 161 4.17 -6.70 18.54
C CYS A 161 3.86 -5.21 18.52
N THR A 162 2.73 -4.81 17.93
CA THR A 162 2.29 -3.41 17.83
C THR A 162 2.10 -2.81 19.22
N ALA A 163 1.46 -3.52 20.15
CA ALA A 163 1.27 -3.05 21.52
C ALA A 163 2.60 -2.83 22.25
N ARG A 164 3.60 -3.72 22.06
CA ARG A 164 4.93 -3.56 22.63
C ARG A 164 5.72 -2.41 21.99
N ALA A 165 5.61 -2.24 20.68
CA ALA A 165 6.19 -1.13 19.95
C ALA A 165 5.64 0.21 20.47
N ALA A 166 4.32 0.31 20.66
CA ALA A 166 3.67 1.48 21.24
C ALA A 166 4.12 1.76 22.68
N ALA A 167 4.45 0.73 23.45
CA ALA A 167 5.00 0.86 24.79
C ALA A 167 6.52 1.17 24.82
N ASN A 168 7.16 1.42 23.67
CA ASN A 168 8.61 1.60 23.52
C ASN A 168 9.44 0.47 24.14
N ARG A 169 8.93 -0.76 24.10
CA ARG A 169 9.60 -1.96 24.64
C ARG A 169 10.38 -2.75 23.58
N LEU A 170 10.55 -2.19 22.39
CA LEU A 170 11.30 -2.78 21.29
C LEU A 170 12.53 -1.94 21.00
N ASN A 171 13.63 -2.60 20.64
CA ASN A 171 14.80 -1.93 20.08
C ASN A 171 14.50 -1.41 18.66
N ALA A 172 15.41 -0.63 18.08
CA ALA A 172 15.21 0.00 16.77
C ALA A 172 14.99 -1.02 15.63
N ASP A 173 15.74 -2.12 15.62
CA ASP A 173 15.63 -3.14 14.57
C ASP A 173 14.33 -3.94 14.67
N ALA A 174 13.93 -4.32 15.89
CA ALA A 174 12.62 -4.92 16.15
C ALA A 174 11.49 -3.98 15.72
N LYS A 175 11.62 -2.68 15.98
CA LYS A 175 10.65 -1.67 15.55
C LYS A 175 10.56 -1.61 14.02
N ARG A 176 11.69 -1.54 13.30
CA ARG A 176 11.70 -1.61 11.82
C ARG A 176 10.99 -2.85 11.31
N GLY A 177 11.27 -4.00 11.90
CA GLY A 177 10.63 -5.27 11.56
C GLY A 177 9.12 -5.25 11.78
N VAL A 178 8.62 -4.67 12.88
CA VAL A 178 7.18 -4.51 13.13
C VAL A 178 6.53 -3.63 12.07
N PHE A 179 7.16 -2.50 11.72
CA PHE A 179 6.64 -1.60 10.69
C PHE A 179 6.63 -2.24 9.31
N ALA A 180 7.69 -2.96 8.93
CA ALA A 180 7.75 -3.72 7.69
C ALA A 180 6.63 -4.77 7.60
N LEU A 181 6.41 -5.50 8.69
CA LEU A 181 5.38 -6.54 8.77
C LEU A 181 3.97 -5.93 8.66
N LEU A 182 3.68 -4.88 9.44
CA LEU A 182 2.39 -4.18 9.38
C LEU A 182 2.12 -3.62 7.99
N ALA A 183 3.12 -2.99 7.38
CA ALA A 183 2.99 -2.39 6.06
C ALA A 183 2.77 -3.44 4.96
N SER A 184 3.45 -4.58 5.03
CA SER A 184 3.20 -5.72 4.13
C SER A 184 1.78 -6.27 4.29
N MET A 185 1.29 -6.38 5.53
CA MET A 185 -0.09 -6.79 5.81
C MET A 185 -1.11 -5.80 5.23
N ALA A 186 -0.91 -4.50 5.45
CA ALA A 186 -1.77 -3.45 4.94
C ALA A 186 -1.81 -3.45 3.40
N GLY A 187 -0.65 -3.58 2.75
CA GLY A 187 -0.55 -3.60 1.29
C GLY A 187 -1.23 -4.82 0.63
N ARG A 188 -1.28 -5.97 1.32
CA ARG A 188 -1.91 -7.19 0.78
C ARG A 188 -3.39 -7.34 1.12
N ARG A 189 -3.82 -6.83 2.27
CA ARG A 189 -5.14 -7.17 2.86
C ARG A 189 -5.99 -5.95 3.24
N GLY A 190 -5.47 -4.74 3.07
CA GLY A 190 -6.00 -3.56 3.78
C GLY A 190 -5.64 -3.60 5.26
N LEU A 191 -5.96 -2.53 5.97
CA LEU A 191 -5.74 -2.43 7.42
C LEU A 191 -6.82 -3.15 8.20
N GLY A 192 -8.09 -3.14 7.76
CA GLY A 192 -9.20 -3.90 8.36
C GLY A 192 -9.07 -4.18 9.88
N SER A 193 -8.79 -5.42 10.25
CA SER A 193 -8.69 -5.84 11.67
C SER A 193 -7.50 -5.28 12.49
N LEU A 194 -6.57 -4.54 11.89
CA LEU A 194 -5.40 -3.92 12.53
C LEU A 194 -5.59 -2.41 12.83
N GLU A 195 -6.71 -1.84 12.35
CA GLU A 195 -6.93 -0.42 12.03
C GLU A 195 -6.45 0.59 13.08
N ALA A 196 -6.98 0.60 14.29
CA ALA A 196 -6.77 1.76 15.16
C ALA A 196 -5.35 1.84 15.76
N ALA A 197 -4.82 0.72 16.24
CA ALA A 197 -3.54 0.70 16.95
C ALA A 197 -2.34 0.83 16.01
N ALA A 198 -2.40 0.19 14.83
CA ALA A 198 -1.34 0.27 13.83
C ALA A 198 -1.26 1.68 13.23
N THR A 199 -2.41 2.27 12.87
CA THR A 199 -2.48 3.64 12.36
C THR A 199 -2.05 4.66 13.40
N ALA A 200 -2.45 4.50 14.67
CA ALA A 200 -1.99 5.37 15.74
C ALA A 200 -0.47 5.27 15.97
N LEU A 201 0.08 4.06 15.95
CA LEU A 201 1.52 3.85 16.06
C LEU A 201 2.28 4.48 14.89
N ALA A 202 1.79 4.32 13.66
CA ALA A 202 2.39 4.92 12.46
C ALA A 202 2.33 6.45 12.48
N ALA A 203 1.21 7.03 12.89
CA ALA A 203 1.07 8.48 13.03
C ALA A 203 2.07 9.05 14.04
N VAL A 204 2.15 8.46 15.23
CA VAL A 204 3.09 8.90 16.28
C VAL A 204 4.53 8.72 15.82
N GLU A 205 4.85 7.60 15.15
CA GLU A 205 6.21 7.36 14.69
C GLU A 205 6.63 8.36 13.62
N LEU A 206 5.78 8.58 12.61
CA LEU A 206 6.06 9.54 11.57
C LEU A 206 6.28 10.95 12.16
N GLU A 207 5.39 11.39 13.06
CA GLU A 207 5.51 12.66 13.78
C GLU A 207 6.87 12.76 14.49
N MET A 208 7.28 11.72 15.23
CA MET A 208 8.58 11.71 15.91
C MET A 208 9.76 11.76 14.94
N GLN A 209 9.72 11.03 13.83
CA GLN A 209 10.81 11.01 12.85
C GLN A 209 10.97 12.38 12.18
N LEU A 210 9.87 13.03 11.81
CA LEU A 210 9.88 14.36 11.21
C LEU A 210 10.37 15.44 12.18
N TYR A 211 9.92 15.42 13.45
CA TYR A 211 10.42 16.35 14.47
C TYR A 211 11.92 16.18 14.76
N ARG A 212 12.42 14.94 14.77
CA ARG A 212 13.86 14.68 14.94
C ARG A 212 14.68 15.23 13.78
N ALA A 213 14.15 15.10 12.56
CA ALA A 213 14.78 15.64 11.35
C ALA A 213 14.91 17.16 11.41
N GLN A 214 13.88 17.87 11.86
CA GLN A 214 13.94 19.32 12.11
C GLN A 214 14.95 19.70 13.21
N GLY A 215 15.18 18.80 14.18
CA GLY A 215 16.22 18.94 15.20
C GLY A 215 17.64 18.60 14.72
N GLY A 216 17.85 18.35 13.43
CA GLY A 216 19.15 18.02 12.84
C GLY A 216 19.58 16.56 12.98
N THR A 217 18.69 15.68 13.44
CA THR A 217 18.96 14.23 13.47
C THR A 217 18.30 13.56 12.26
N PRO A 218 19.05 12.88 11.38
CA PRO A 218 18.45 12.29 10.18
C PRO A 218 17.35 11.28 10.55
N PRO A 219 16.19 11.32 9.86
CA PRO A 219 15.11 10.37 10.09
C PRO A 219 15.52 8.97 9.64
N ASP A 220 14.86 7.96 10.19
CA ASP A 220 15.01 6.59 9.72
C ASP A 220 14.14 6.37 8.47
N ASP A 221 14.79 6.34 7.30
CA ASP A 221 14.11 6.25 6.01
C ASP A 221 13.15 5.06 5.91
N VAL A 222 13.54 3.92 6.50
CA VAL A 222 12.75 2.70 6.48
C VAL A 222 11.50 2.86 7.34
N LEU A 223 11.62 3.44 8.53
CA LEU A 223 10.46 3.69 9.39
C LEU A 223 9.53 4.73 8.79
N VAL A 224 10.06 5.81 8.18
CA VAL A 224 9.24 6.82 7.51
C VAL A 224 8.47 6.21 6.35
N ALA A 225 9.13 5.46 5.46
CA ALA A 225 8.48 4.83 4.31
C ALA A 225 7.34 3.89 4.75
N HIS A 226 7.59 2.99 5.71
CA HIS A 226 6.56 2.07 6.19
C HIS A 226 5.43 2.79 6.96
N SER A 227 5.74 3.85 7.70
CA SER A 227 4.71 4.68 8.35
C SER A 227 3.81 5.35 7.33
N CYS A 228 4.38 5.90 6.25
CA CYS A 228 3.61 6.48 5.16
C CYS A 228 2.70 5.45 4.50
N MET A 229 3.21 4.25 4.17
CA MET A 229 2.37 3.21 3.55
C MET A 229 1.19 2.78 4.45
N LEU A 230 1.41 2.70 5.76
CA LEU A 230 0.34 2.41 6.72
C LEU A 230 -0.69 3.53 6.78
N LEU A 231 -0.25 4.78 6.79
CA LEU A 231 -1.15 5.93 6.83
C LEU A 231 -1.89 6.12 5.50
N GLU A 232 -1.26 5.85 4.35
CA GLU A 232 -1.90 5.84 3.03
C GLU A 232 -3.07 4.86 3.00
N ALA A 233 -2.84 3.61 3.45
CA ALA A 233 -3.91 2.62 3.55
C ALA A 233 -5.04 3.07 4.49
N ALA A 234 -4.71 3.76 5.58
CA ALA A 234 -5.70 4.22 6.56
C ALA A 234 -6.57 5.36 6.02
N VAL A 235 -5.98 6.24 5.21
CA VAL A 235 -6.70 7.32 4.52
C VAL A 235 -7.65 6.73 3.48
N ASP A 236 -7.17 5.77 2.68
CA ASP A 236 -7.99 5.13 1.65
C ASP A 236 -9.21 4.40 2.26
N GLU A 237 -9.05 3.75 3.42
CA GLU A 237 -10.17 3.14 4.15
C GLU A 237 -11.11 4.19 4.75
N ALA A 238 -10.59 5.30 5.28
CA ALA A 238 -11.41 6.37 5.83
C ALA A 238 -12.34 7.00 4.78
N VAL A 239 -11.83 7.24 3.57
CA VAL A 239 -12.60 7.76 2.44
C VAL A 239 -13.78 6.86 2.07
N THR A 240 -13.66 5.54 2.27
CA THR A 240 -14.73 4.56 1.97
C THR A 240 -15.73 4.34 3.11
N GLY A 241 -15.66 5.12 4.19
CA GLY A 241 -16.63 5.10 5.30
C GLY A 241 -16.02 4.87 6.69
N GLY A 242 -14.70 4.76 6.79
CA GLY A 242 -13.97 4.69 8.06
C GLY A 242 -13.74 6.06 8.73
N LYS A 243 -13.28 6.05 9.98
CA LYS A 243 -12.77 7.26 10.66
C LYS A 243 -11.30 7.10 10.98
N LEU A 244 -10.49 8.07 10.58
CA LEU A 244 -9.09 8.14 11.01
C LEU A 244 -9.01 8.31 12.53
N PRO A 245 -8.04 7.66 13.21
CA PRO A 245 -7.82 7.87 14.63
C PRO A 245 -7.35 9.30 14.90
N ALA A 246 -7.70 9.85 16.07
CA ALA A 246 -7.36 11.23 16.43
C ALA A 246 -5.85 11.54 16.37
N SER A 247 -4.99 10.54 16.59
CA SER A 247 -3.54 10.67 16.43
C SER A 247 -3.12 10.98 14.98
N ALA A 248 -3.84 10.46 13.99
CA ALA A 248 -3.56 10.70 12.57
C ALA A 248 -3.94 12.13 12.13
N ALA A 249 -4.90 12.77 12.81
CA ALA A 249 -5.37 14.11 12.46
C ALA A 249 -4.30 15.21 12.57
N ARG A 250 -3.23 14.99 13.34
CA ARG A 250 -2.11 15.95 13.50
C ARG A 250 -1.02 15.80 12.43
N VAL A 251 -0.97 14.64 11.78
CA VAL A 251 0.12 14.29 10.87
C VAL A 251 0.18 15.22 9.65
N PRO A 252 -0.94 15.63 9.01
CA PRO A 252 -0.90 16.53 7.87
C PRO A 252 -0.15 17.85 8.15
N GLY A 253 -0.35 18.46 9.32
CA GLY A 253 0.32 19.71 9.69
C GLY A 253 1.83 19.54 9.87
N VAL A 254 2.26 18.48 10.54
CA VAL A 254 3.69 18.16 10.73
C VAL A 254 4.35 17.79 9.41
N LEU A 255 3.65 17.04 8.57
CA LEU A 255 4.10 16.67 7.24
C LEU A 255 4.34 17.89 6.36
N ILE A 256 3.37 18.82 6.29
CA ILE A 256 3.50 20.03 5.48
C ILE A 256 4.64 20.91 5.99
N ALA A 257 4.76 21.09 7.30
CA ALA A 257 5.85 21.89 7.88
C ALA A 257 7.23 21.31 7.52
N PHE A 258 7.38 19.99 7.59
CA PHE A 258 8.62 19.32 7.18
C PHE A 258 8.89 19.47 5.68
N LEU A 259 7.88 19.26 4.83
CA LEU A 259 8.02 19.40 3.38
C LEU A 259 8.36 20.83 2.96
N ASP A 260 7.76 21.84 3.59
CA ASP A 260 8.05 23.26 3.34
C ASP A 260 9.54 23.56 3.58
N GLU A 261 10.07 23.13 4.72
CA GLU A 261 11.49 23.26 5.04
C GLU A 261 12.39 22.48 4.06
N ALA A 262 12.03 21.23 3.77
CA ALA A 262 12.79 20.37 2.87
C ALA A 262 12.85 20.89 1.42
N PHE A 263 11.75 21.50 0.92
CA PHE A 263 11.72 22.10 -0.41
C PHE A 263 12.50 23.42 -0.47
N GLN A 264 12.51 24.22 0.60
CA GLN A 264 13.25 25.48 0.65
C GLN A 264 14.76 25.27 0.78
N SER A 265 15.17 24.23 1.49
CA SER A 265 16.58 23.91 1.73
C SER A 265 16.84 22.46 1.33
N PRO A 266 17.05 22.16 0.04
CA PRO A 266 17.46 20.84 -0.41
C PRO A 266 18.89 20.57 0.08
N CYS A 267 19.05 20.16 1.34
CA CYS A 267 20.34 19.75 1.88
C CYS A 267 20.77 18.46 1.20
N GLU A 268 22.04 18.37 0.79
CA GLU A 268 22.67 17.20 0.13
C GLU A 268 22.70 15.91 0.98
N GLY A 269 21.99 15.83 2.12
CA GLY A 269 22.04 14.69 3.05
C GLY A 269 20.72 14.28 3.69
N HIS A 270 19.63 15.05 3.56
CA HIS A 270 18.34 14.64 4.12
C HIS A 270 17.43 14.07 3.02
N GLY A 271 17.23 12.76 3.04
CA GLY A 271 15.88 12.24 2.82
C GLY A 271 15.31 12.22 1.40
N GLN A 272 16.11 12.22 0.32
CA GLN A 272 15.54 11.98 -1.01
C GLN A 272 14.73 10.67 -1.06
N ALA A 273 15.17 9.66 -0.30
CA ALA A 273 14.46 8.39 -0.13
C ALA A 273 13.11 8.51 0.60
N ILE A 274 12.93 9.51 1.48
CA ILE A 274 11.67 9.73 2.22
C ILE A 274 10.76 10.75 1.56
N MET A 275 11.28 11.65 0.72
CA MET A 275 10.47 12.70 0.08
C MET A 275 9.31 12.12 -0.71
N LEU A 276 9.55 11.06 -1.50
CA LEU A 276 8.50 10.44 -2.30
C LEU A 276 7.38 9.82 -1.44
N PRO A 277 7.66 8.95 -0.45
CA PRO A 277 6.64 8.48 0.49
C PRO A 277 5.85 9.60 1.18
N LEU A 278 6.52 10.67 1.61
CA LEU A 278 5.90 11.83 2.26
C LEU A 278 4.96 12.57 1.30
N CYS A 279 5.40 12.84 0.07
CA CYS A 279 4.58 13.51 -0.93
C CYS A 279 3.36 12.67 -1.35
N ARG A 280 3.52 11.35 -1.51
CA ARG A 280 2.42 10.43 -1.82
C ARG A 280 1.35 10.45 -0.73
N LEU A 281 1.77 10.42 0.54
CA LEU A 281 0.86 10.51 1.67
C LEU A 281 0.12 11.85 1.71
N LEU A 282 0.81 12.97 1.45
CA LEU A 282 0.16 14.28 1.38
C LEU A 282 -0.89 14.37 0.27
N TRP A 283 -0.60 13.83 -0.92
CA TRP A 283 -1.58 13.77 -2.01
C TRP A 283 -2.85 13.01 -1.62
N ARG A 284 -2.69 11.91 -0.87
CA ARG A 284 -3.84 11.15 -0.34
C ARG A 284 -4.66 11.94 0.67
N TRP A 285 -4.04 12.72 1.56
CA TRP A 285 -4.80 13.59 2.45
C TRP A 285 -5.51 14.73 1.73
N LEU A 286 -4.86 15.35 0.74
CA LEU A 286 -5.47 16.43 -0.03
C LEU A 286 -6.65 15.97 -0.90
N ALA A 287 -6.71 14.68 -1.22
CA ALA A 287 -7.86 14.07 -1.89
C ALA A 287 -9.11 14.03 -0.99
N ASP A 288 -8.93 13.96 0.33
CA ASP A 288 -10.01 13.93 1.31
C ASP A 288 -10.35 15.34 1.84
N ASP A 289 -9.32 16.12 2.22
CA ASP A 289 -9.49 17.48 2.73
C ASP A 289 -8.35 18.39 2.27
N SER A 290 -8.67 19.27 1.33
CA SER A 290 -7.77 20.33 0.85
C SER A 290 -8.04 21.70 1.49
N THR A 291 -9.04 21.81 2.37
CA THR A 291 -9.55 23.10 2.86
C THR A 291 -9.10 23.46 4.27
N SER A 292 -8.85 22.48 5.14
CA SER A 292 -8.52 22.75 6.56
C SER A 292 -7.17 23.43 6.80
N MET A 293 -6.25 23.40 5.82
CA MET A 293 -4.89 23.96 5.94
C MET A 293 -4.45 24.70 4.67
N ARG A 294 -5.37 25.43 4.01
CA ARG A 294 -5.06 26.14 2.75
C ARG A 294 -3.76 26.96 2.80
N PRO A 295 -3.49 27.78 3.84
CA PRO A 295 -2.28 28.60 3.87
C PRO A 295 -1.00 27.77 3.90
N GLU A 296 -0.99 26.65 4.61
CA GLU A 296 0.14 25.74 4.72
C GLU A 296 0.32 24.93 3.44
N VAL A 297 -0.77 24.40 2.88
CA VAL A 297 -0.76 23.67 1.61
C VAL A 297 -0.22 24.54 0.48
N ALA A 298 -0.59 25.83 0.44
CA ALA A 298 -0.11 26.77 -0.56
C ALA A 298 1.43 26.89 -0.60
N LYS A 299 2.12 26.69 0.52
CA LYS A 299 3.60 26.79 0.60
C LYS A 299 4.29 25.62 -0.11
N VAL A 300 3.70 24.42 -0.01
CA VAL A 300 4.28 23.18 -0.54
C VAL A 300 3.71 22.76 -1.89
N LEU A 301 2.58 23.35 -2.31
CA LEU A 301 1.85 22.92 -3.50
C LEU A 301 2.68 23.07 -4.79
N GLY A 302 3.45 24.14 -4.96
CA GLY A 302 4.28 24.34 -6.15
C GLY A 302 5.25 23.16 -6.39
N PRO A 303 6.16 22.87 -5.45
CA PRO A 303 7.06 21.71 -5.54
C PRO A 303 6.34 20.36 -5.66
N LEU A 304 5.20 20.17 -5.00
CA LEU A 304 4.41 18.94 -5.15
C LEU A 304 3.90 18.74 -6.58
N LEU A 305 3.48 19.82 -7.24
CA LEU A 305 3.03 19.78 -8.63
C LEU A 305 4.20 19.48 -9.58
N GLU A 306 5.37 20.07 -9.36
CA GLU A 306 6.58 19.76 -10.13
C GLU A 306 6.97 18.28 -10.02
N LEU A 307 6.85 17.71 -8.82
CA LEU A 307 7.07 16.28 -8.59
C LEU A 307 6.02 15.43 -9.34
N ALA A 308 4.74 15.81 -9.29
CA ALA A 308 3.68 15.09 -10.01
C ALA A 308 3.81 15.17 -11.54
N VAL A 309 4.43 16.23 -12.07
CA VAL A 309 4.76 16.36 -13.49
C VAL A 309 5.91 15.44 -13.88
N SER A 310 6.90 15.31 -13.00
CA SER A 310 8.15 14.57 -13.25
C SER A 310 8.01 13.07 -13.01
N GLU A 311 7.21 12.66 -12.03
CA GLU A 311 7.04 11.27 -11.59
C GLU A 311 5.69 10.69 -12.03
N GLU A 312 5.70 9.82 -13.04
CA GLU A 312 4.47 9.25 -13.62
C GLU A 312 3.60 8.50 -12.62
N ALA A 313 4.22 7.89 -11.60
CA ALA A 313 3.50 7.16 -10.55
C ALA A 313 2.69 8.06 -9.62
N ILE A 314 2.99 9.37 -9.56
CA ILE A 314 2.30 10.32 -8.67
C ILE A 314 1.05 10.89 -9.32
N LEU A 315 1.04 11.10 -10.64
CA LEU A 315 -0.08 11.74 -11.32
C LEU A 315 -1.44 11.08 -11.00
N PRO A 316 -1.61 9.75 -11.04
CA PRO A 316 -2.87 9.11 -10.66
C PRO A 316 -3.28 9.35 -9.20
N LEU A 317 -2.30 9.52 -8.30
CA LEU A 317 -2.53 9.83 -6.88
C LEU A 317 -2.94 11.29 -6.66
N ALA A 318 -2.44 12.20 -7.51
CA ALA A 318 -2.72 13.62 -7.41
C ALA A 318 -4.08 14.02 -7.99
N ILE A 319 -4.63 13.27 -8.97
CA ILE A 319 -5.88 13.60 -9.68
C ILE A 319 -7.05 13.91 -8.73
N PRO A 320 -7.37 13.10 -7.71
CA PRO A 320 -8.47 13.40 -6.77
C PRO A 320 -8.27 14.72 -6.03
N ALA A 321 -7.07 14.96 -5.49
CA ALA A 321 -6.74 16.21 -4.84
C ALA A 321 -6.85 17.41 -5.81
N LEU A 322 -6.33 17.27 -7.03
CA LEU A 322 -6.38 18.32 -8.05
C LEU A 322 -7.80 18.71 -8.44
N CYS A 323 -8.76 17.78 -8.36
CA CYS A 323 -10.17 18.10 -8.54
C CYS A 323 -10.63 19.14 -7.50
N HIS A 324 -10.32 18.94 -6.23
CA HIS A 324 -10.64 19.91 -5.17
C HIS A 324 -9.81 21.19 -5.26
N LEU A 325 -8.50 21.08 -5.54
CA LEU A 325 -7.59 22.22 -5.62
C LEU A 325 -7.93 23.19 -6.77
N THR A 326 -8.50 22.69 -7.87
CA THR A 326 -8.95 23.55 -8.98
C THR A 326 -10.29 24.22 -8.71
N ALA A 327 -11.13 23.65 -7.84
CA ALA A 327 -12.34 24.31 -7.37
C ALA A 327 -12.04 25.43 -6.34
N ASP A 328 -10.94 25.31 -5.60
CA ASP A 328 -10.52 26.26 -4.55
C ASP A 328 -9.97 27.57 -5.13
N ASP A 329 -10.48 28.73 -4.70
CA ASP A 329 -10.10 30.05 -5.21
C ASP A 329 -8.70 30.49 -4.79
N THR A 330 -8.18 29.95 -3.68
CA THR A 330 -6.89 30.30 -3.10
C THR A 330 -5.79 29.42 -3.68
N LEU A 331 -6.07 28.13 -3.88
CA LEU A 331 -5.09 27.14 -4.36
C LEU A 331 -5.07 27.02 -5.89
N ARG A 332 -6.20 27.23 -6.58
CA ARG A 332 -6.27 27.19 -8.07
C ARG A 332 -5.18 28.04 -8.74
N PRO A 333 -4.91 29.30 -8.35
CA PRO A 333 -3.87 30.10 -8.99
C PRO A 333 -2.47 29.50 -8.94
N ILE A 334 -2.19 28.62 -7.99
CA ILE A 334 -0.91 27.89 -7.89
C ILE A 334 -0.91 26.73 -8.90
N VAL A 335 -2.01 25.98 -8.99
CA VAL A 335 -2.19 24.91 -9.98
C VAL A 335 -2.06 25.44 -11.41
N LEU A 336 -2.70 26.58 -11.69
CA LEU A 336 -2.68 27.21 -13.03
C LEU A 336 -1.29 27.67 -13.49
N LYS A 337 -0.37 27.95 -12.56
CA LYS A 337 1.02 28.33 -12.87
C LYS A 337 1.92 27.13 -13.15
N SER A 338 1.44 25.92 -12.86
CA SER A 338 2.21 24.68 -13.03
C SER A 338 1.95 24.03 -14.39
N PRO A 339 2.93 23.33 -14.99
CA PRO A 339 2.72 22.52 -16.19
C PRO A 339 1.88 21.25 -15.96
N ILE A 340 1.32 21.04 -14.76
CA ILE A 340 0.48 19.89 -14.43
C ILE A 340 -0.72 19.73 -15.38
N LEU A 341 -1.30 20.83 -15.85
CA LEU A 341 -2.47 20.79 -16.74
C LEU A 341 -2.12 20.18 -18.10
N ASP A 342 -0.92 20.45 -18.63
CA ASP A 342 -0.43 19.81 -19.86
C ASP A 342 -0.27 18.30 -19.68
N LYS A 343 0.23 17.89 -18.52
CA LYS A 343 0.38 16.47 -18.17
C LYS A 343 -0.99 15.79 -18.03
N LEU A 344 -1.96 16.44 -17.39
CA LEU A 344 -3.34 15.95 -17.28
C LEU A 344 -4.03 15.85 -18.66
N HIS A 345 -3.82 16.83 -19.53
CA HIS A 345 -4.33 16.79 -20.89
C HIS A 345 -3.75 15.60 -21.67
N LEU A 346 -2.43 15.38 -21.59
CA LEU A 346 -1.80 14.20 -22.17
C LEU A 346 -2.39 12.90 -21.60
N TYR A 347 -2.59 12.84 -20.28
CA TYR A 347 -3.19 11.70 -19.60
C TYR A 347 -4.61 11.39 -20.13
N LEU A 348 -5.45 12.41 -20.35
CA LEU A 348 -6.77 12.25 -20.97
C LEU A 348 -6.68 11.76 -22.43
N THR A 349 -5.74 12.28 -23.22
CA THR A 349 -5.60 11.87 -24.64
C THR A 349 -5.19 10.41 -24.81
N GLN A 350 -4.41 9.86 -23.88
CA GLN A 350 -4.00 8.45 -23.90
C GLN A 350 -5.17 7.50 -23.68
N TRP A 351 -6.15 7.88 -22.85
CA TRP A 351 -7.35 7.09 -22.57
C TRP A 351 -7.06 5.65 -22.08
N THR A 352 -5.96 5.45 -21.35
CA THR A 352 -5.54 4.13 -20.82
C THR A 352 -5.93 3.92 -19.36
N ALA A 353 -6.34 4.99 -18.67
CA ALA A 353 -6.66 4.97 -17.25
C ALA A 353 -8.05 4.36 -16.94
N PRO A 354 -8.27 3.87 -15.71
CA PRO A 354 -9.58 3.44 -15.24
C PRO A 354 -10.64 4.55 -15.38
N SER A 355 -11.89 4.18 -15.66
CA SER A 355 -12.97 5.13 -15.93
C SER A 355 -13.17 6.16 -14.80
N GLN A 356 -13.07 5.75 -13.54
CA GLN A 356 -13.20 6.65 -12.38
C GLN A 356 -12.09 7.71 -12.32
N GLN A 357 -10.85 7.35 -12.66
CA GLN A 357 -9.74 8.32 -12.73
C GLN A 357 -9.92 9.28 -13.90
N LEU A 358 -10.37 8.79 -15.06
CA LEU A 358 -10.70 9.66 -16.19
C LEU A 358 -11.84 10.62 -15.83
N GLU A 359 -12.88 10.13 -15.17
CA GLU A 359 -14.04 10.92 -14.75
C GLU A 359 -13.64 12.06 -13.82
N THR A 360 -12.80 11.77 -12.83
CA THR A 360 -12.24 12.76 -11.91
C THR A 360 -11.35 13.76 -12.65
N CYS A 361 -10.52 13.28 -13.59
CA CYS A 361 -9.66 14.15 -14.40
C CYS A 361 -10.46 15.09 -15.31
N PHE A 362 -11.57 14.62 -15.91
CA PHE A 362 -12.53 15.49 -16.60
C PHE A 362 -13.17 16.51 -15.65
N GLY A 363 -13.46 16.12 -14.40
CA GLY A 363 -13.89 17.02 -13.33
C GLY A 363 -12.94 18.20 -13.10
N ILE A 364 -11.62 17.98 -13.15
CA ILE A 364 -10.61 19.04 -13.05
C ILE A 364 -10.83 20.09 -14.14
N PHE A 365 -10.97 19.66 -15.40
CA PHE A 365 -11.18 20.59 -16.51
C PHE A 365 -12.58 21.23 -16.49
N LEU A 366 -13.59 20.55 -15.93
CA LEU A 366 -14.92 21.13 -15.70
C LEU A 366 -14.87 22.27 -14.67
N ASN A 367 -14.13 22.10 -13.58
CA ASN A 367 -13.91 23.18 -12.61
C ASN A 367 -13.30 24.39 -13.28
N LEU A 368 -12.29 24.20 -14.14
CA LEU A 368 -11.71 25.28 -14.94
C LEU A 368 -12.71 25.87 -15.94
N ALA A 369 -13.54 25.05 -16.60
CA ALA A 369 -14.55 25.56 -17.54
C ALA A 369 -15.56 26.50 -16.87
N VAL A 370 -15.87 26.26 -15.60
CA VAL A 370 -16.81 27.05 -14.81
C VAL A 370 -16.13 28.26 -14.16
N LEU A 371 -14.93 28.07 -13.59
CA LEU A 371 -14.29 29.04 -12.71
C LEU A 371 -13.18 29.86 -13.38
N ASP A 372 -12.56 29.35 -14.45
CA ASP A 372 -11.43 29.95 -15.16
C ASP A 372 -11.41 29.54 -16.66
N ALA A 373 -12.47 29.92 -17.38
CA ALA A 373 -12.69 29.46 -18.75
C ALA A 373 -11.61 29.91 -19.76
N GLU A 374 -10.84 30.96 -19.44
CA GLU A 374 -9.75 31.47 -20.28
C GLU A 374 -8.56 30.50 -20.31
N THR A 375 -8.28 29.83 -19.19
CA THR A 375 -7.23 28.81 -19.10
C THR A 375 -7.42 27.69 -20.14
N LEU A 376 -8.67 27.35 -20.47
CA LEU A 376 -8.97 26.29 -21.42
C LEU A 376 -8.58 26.62 -22.88
N ASP A 377 -8.28 27.88 -23.19
CA ASP A 377 -7.78 28.29 -24.50
C ASP A 377 -6.39 27.71 -24.81
N LEU A 378 -5.64 27.32 -23.77
CA LEU A 378 -4.36 26.64 -23.89
C LEU A 378 -4.50 25.21 -24.46
N PHE A 379 -5.71 24.64 -24.48
CA PHE A 379 -5.98 23.26 -24.90
C PHE A 379 -6.91 23.21 -26.12
N PRO A 380 -6.46 23.63 -27.32
CA PRO A 380 -7.33 23.75 -28.50
C PRO A 380 -7.91 22.42 -28.98
N HIS A 381 -7.28 21.29 -28.67
CA HIS A 381 -7.75 19.95 -29.05
C HIS A 381 -8.69 19.31 -28.01
N LEU A 382 -8.92 19.95 -26.85
CA LEU A 382 -9.75 19.38 -25.79
C LEU A 382 -11.22 19.22 -26.21
N LEU A 383 -11.75 20.15 -27.00
CA LEU A 383 -13.10 20.02 -27.57
C LEU A 383 -13.19 18.85 -28.54
N GLU A 384 -12.19 18.68 -29.42
CA GLU A 384 -12.14 17.58 -30.38
C GLU A 384 -12.07 16.23 -29.66
N LEU A 385 -11.29 16.16 -28.58
CA LEU A 385 -11.25 14.99 -27.71
C LEU A 385 -12.63 14.70 -27.10
N CYS A 386 -13.31 15.72 -26.55
CA CYS A 386 -14.66 15.54 -25.98
C CYS A 386 -15.65 15.04 -27.03
N VAL A 387 -15.65 15.62 -28.23
CA VAL A 387 -16.51 15.20 -29.35
C VAL A 387 -16.22 13.76 -29.76
N GLN A 388 -14.94 13.38 -29.88
CA GLN A 388 -14.53 12.02 -30.23
C GLN A 388 -14.95 11.00 -29.15
N LYS A 389 -14.86 11.38 -27.88
CA LYS A 389 -15.13 10.51 -26.73
C LYS A 389 -16.57 10.57 -26.23
N ALA A 390 -17.39 11.51 -26.66
CA ALA A 390 -18.81 11.53 -26.32
C ALA A 390 -19.60 10.38 -26.99
N GLY A 391 -19.13 9.90 -28.14
CA GLY A 391 -19.68 8.73 -28.84
C GLY A 391 -19.21 7.37 -28.31
N LEU A 392 -18.72 7.29 -27.07
CA LEU A 392 -18.22 6.04 -26.48
C LEU A 392 -19.30 4.94 -26.41
N LYS A 393 -18.85 3.68 -26.50
CA LYS A 393 -19.70 2.47 -26.49
C LYS A 393 -20.58 2.37 -25.23
N ALA A 394 -21.60 1.51 -25.32
CA ALA A 394 -22.56 1.25 -24.23
C ALA A 394 -21.88 0.96 -22.88
N ASP A 395 -20.75 0.26 -22.89
CA ASP A 395 -20.04 -0.23 -21.68
C ASP A 395 -19.30 0.84 -20.86
N CYS A 396 -19.24 2.09 -21.32
CA CYS A 396 -18.59 3.18 -20.56
C CYS A 396 -19.55 3.74 -19.48
N PRO A 397 -19.06 3.99 -18.23
CA PRO A 397 -19.88 4.53 -17.14
C PRO A 397 -20.62 5.81 -17.51
N THR A 398 -21.85 5.95 -17.00
CA THR A 398 -22.73 7.07 -17.31
C THR A 398 -22.16 8.42 -16.84
N LEU A 399 -21.58 8.48 -15.64
CA LEU A 399 -21.01 9.71 -15.08
C LEU A 399 -19.79 10.19 -15.90
N LEU A 400 -18.87 9.30 -16.27
CA LEU A 400 -17.80 9.62 -17.22
C LEU A 400 -18.34 10.20 -18.55
N LYS A 401 -19.38 9.58 -19.15
CA LYS A 401 -20.02 10.12 -20.36
C LYS A 401 -20.58 11.52 -20.13
N ALA A 402 -21.21 11.74 -18.98
CA ALA A 402 -21.77 13.03 -18.59
C ALA A 402 -20.67 14.10 -18.48
N ASN A 403 -19.57 13.80 -17.78
CA ASN A 403 -18.46 14.74 -17.59
C ASN A 403 -17.78 15.10 -18.92
N VAL A 404 -17.52 14.12 -19.79
CA VAL A 404 -17.00 14.36 -21.15
C VAL A 404 -17.94 15.25 -21.96
N SER A 405 -19.24 14.96 -21.91
CA SER A 405 -20.26 15.69 -22.66
C SER A 405 -20.42 17.12 -22.15
N LEU A 406 -20.46 17.32 -20.83
CA LEU A 406 -20.54 18.64 -20.22
C LEU A 406 -19.33 19.50 -20.57
N LEU A 407 -18.12 18.95 -20.47
CA LEU A 407 -16.91 19.71 -20.80
C LEU A 407 -16.92 20.13 -22.27
N GLY A 408 -17.29 19.21 -23.17
CA GLY A 408 -17.48 19.52 -24.58
C GLY A 408 -18.51 20.63 -24.83
N LEU A 409 -19.66 20.60 -24.14
CA LEU A 409 -20.68 21.65 -24.23
C LEU A 409 -20.19 23.00 -23.71
N PHE A 410 -19.46 23.03 -22.59
CA PHE A 410 -18.86 24.27 -22.06
C PHE A 410 -17.86 24.87 -23.05
N LEU A 411 -16.96 24.04 -23.58
CA LEU A 411 -15.96 24.46 -24.57
C LEU A 411 -16.62 24.97 -25.85
N LEU A 412 -17.64 24.26 -26.35
CA LEU A 412 -18.40 24.67 -27.53
C LEU A 412 -19.13 26.00 -27.30
N ARG A 413 -19.81 26.15 -26.16
CA ARG A 413 -20.47 27.40 -25.78
C ARG A 413 -19.50 28.58 -25.70
N SER A 414 -18.31 28.35 -25.14
CA SER A 414 -17.25 29.37 -25.05
C SER A 414 -16.80 29.82 -26.45
N ARG A 415 -16.52 28.87 -27.36
CA ARG A 415 -16.13 29.18 -28.75
C ARG A 415 -17.22 29.93 -29.53
N LEU A 416 -18.49 29.53 -29.36
CA LEU A 416 -19.65 30.20 -29.97
C LEU A 416 -19.77 31.65 -29.52
N ARG A 417 -19.68 31.90 -28.20
CA ARG A 417 -19.77 33.26 -27.64
C ARG A 417 -18.65 34.19 -28.10
N ARG A 418 -17.48 33.65 -28.43
CA ARG A 418 -16.32 34.41 -28.90
C ARG A 418 -16.25 34.55 -30.42
N SER A 419 -17.27 34.05 -31.15
CA SER A 419 -17.33 34.06 -32.61
C SER A 419 -16.07 33.47 -33.27
N GLN A 420 -15.40 32.53 -32.60
CA GLN A 420 -14.31 31.79 -33.21
C GLN A 420 -14.90 30.93 -34.34
N VAL A 421 -14.23 30.88 -35.49
CA VAL A 421 -14.71 30.09 -36.64
C VAL A 421 -14.78 28.63 -36.23
N ILE A 422 -16.00 28.17 -35.94
CA ILE A 422 -16.30 26.75 -35.78
C ILE A 422 -16.45 26.24 -37.20
N SER A 423 -15.44 25.52 -37.69
CA SER A 423 -15.57 24.72 -38.89
C SER A 423 -16.80 23.82 -38.69
N ASP A 424 -17.82 24.01 -39.52
CA ASP A 424 -19.08 23.27 -39.48
C ASP A 424 -18.79 21.80 -39.77
N THR A 425 -18.43 21.08 -38.72
CA THR A 425 -17.98 19.70 -38.78
C THR A 425 -19.19 18.84 -38.43
N PRO A 426 -19.58 17.87 -39.28
CA PRO A 426 -20.74 17.00 -39.03
C PRO A 426 -20.68 16.26 -37.68
N ASN A 427 -19.48 16.18 -37.08
CA ASN A 427 -19.25 15.62 -35.76
C ASN A 427 -19.80 16.48 -34.60
N LEU A 428 -19.88 17.82 -34.74
CA LEU A 428 -20.38 18.70 -33.68
C LEU A 428 -21.89 18.63 -33.50
N ARG A 429 -22.65 18.58 -34.61
CA ARG A 429 -24.11 18.39 -34.55
C ARG A 429 -24.45 17.04 -33.94
N THR A 430 -23.80 15.98 -34.43
CA THR A 430 -23.95 14.61 -33.89
C THR A 430 -23.60 14.57 -32.40
N PHE A 431 -22.56 15.29 -31.97
CA PHE A 431 -22.20 15.41 -30.56
C PHE A 431 -23.29 16.07 -29.72
N VAL A 432 -23.82 17.22 -30.16
CA VAL A 432 -24.88 17.94 -29.45
C VAL A 432 -26.18 17.12 -29.38
N GLU A 433 -26.55 16.43 -30.46
CA GLU A 433 -27.68 15.50 -30.47
C GLU A 433 -27.47 14.35 -29.49
N SER A 434 -26.26 13.77 -29.45
CA SER A 434 -25.90 12.70 -28.50
C SER A 434 -25.97 13.18 -27.05
N CYS A 435 -25.53 14.42 -26.77
CA CYS A 435 -25.70 15.04 -25.46
C CYS A 435 -27.18 15.22 -25.09
N GLY A 436 -28.01 15.63 -26.06
CA GLY A 436 -29.46 15.75 -25.87
C GLY A 436 -30.11 14.43 -25.48
N LEU A 437 -29.74 13.33 -26.15
CA LEU A 437 -30.20 11.99 -25.80
C LEU A 437 -29.70 11.56 -24.41
N LEU A 438 -28.44 11.82 -24.09
CA LEU A 438 -27.86 11.46 -22.78
C LEU A 438 -28.59 12.19 -21.63
N PHE A 439 -28.64 13.52 -21.66
CA PHE A 439 -29.22 14.32 -20.57
C PHE A 439 -30.76 14.33 -20.56
N GLY A 440 -31.39 13.85 -21.63
CA GLY A 440 -32.82 13.54 -21.70
C GLY A 440 -33.19 12.13 -21.25
N SER A 441 -32.21 11.26 -21.01
CA SER A 441 -32.44 9.87 -20.58
C SER A 441 -32.59 9.73 -19.06
N SER A 442 -33.08 8.56 -18.62
CA SER A 442 -33.09 8.13 -17.21
C SER A 442 -32.31 6.83 -17.09
N PRO A 443 -30.97 6.90 -16.99
CA PRO A 443 -30.11 5.72 -16.95
C PRO A 443 -30.28 4.95 -15.63
N PRO A 444 -30.12 3.62 -15.63
CA PRO A 444 -30.05 2.85 -14.39
C PRO A 444 -28.73 3.20 -13.67
N LEU A 445 -28.84 3.75 -12.46
CA LEU A 445 -27.71 4.20 -11.64
C LEU A 445 -27.75 3.57 -10.24
N SER A 446 -26.59 3.52 -9.59
CA SER A 446 -26.50 3.16 -8.17
C SER A 446 -27.04 4.30 -7.30
N GLU A 447 -27.43 4.02 -6.05
CA GLU A 447 -27.95 5.05 -5.14
C GLU A 447 -26.96 6.21 -4.91
N SER A 448 -25.65 5.94 -4.90
CA SER A 448 -24.61 6.97 -4.72
C SER A 448 -24.51 7.92 -5.91
N ASP A 449 -24.86 7.46 -7.12
CA ASP A 449 -24.63 8.21 -8.35
C ASP A 449 -25.87 9.03 -8.78
N VAL A 450 -27.02 8.81 -8.14
CA VAL A 450 -28.29 9.48 -8.50
C VAL A 450 -28.19 10.99 -8.29
N GLU A 451 -27.63 11.42 -7.16
CA GLU A 451 -27.51 12.84 -6.83
C GLU A 451 -26.60 13.56 -7.81
N GLU A 452 -25.39 13.03 -8.01
CA GLU A 452 -24.42 13.56 -8.98
C GLU A 452 -25.00 13.61 -10.40
N TRP A 453 -25.65 12.53 -10.85
CA TRP A 453 -26.30 12.53 -12.16
C TRP A 453 -27.37 13.61 -12.30
N ASN A 454 -28.17 13.86 -11.26
CA ASN A 454 -29.22 14.88 -11.32
C ASN A 454 -28.62 16.28 -11.51
N GLU A 455 -27.51 16.57 -10.82
CA GLU A 455 -26.79 17.83 -10.99
C GLU A 455 -26.20 17.97 -12.40
N LEU A 456 -25.47 16.95 -12.86
CA LEU A 456 -24.85 16.93 -14.19
C LEU A 456 -25.90 17.01 -15.31
N SER A 457 -27.01 16.29 -15.16
CA SER A 457 -28.13 16.28 -16.12
C SER A 457 -28.85 17.62 -16.18
N SER A 458 -29.06 18.27 -15.03
CA SER A 458 -29.64 19.61 -14.94
C SER A 458 -28.75 20.63 -15.67
N LEU A 459 -27.46 20.63 -15.37
CA LEU A 459 -26.48 21.53 -15.99
C LEU A 459 -26.35 21.26 -17.50
N GLY A 460 -26.35 19.99 -17.91
CA GLY A 460 -26.28 19.58 -19.31
C GLY A 460 -27.47 20.08 -20.12
N ARG A 461 -28.69 19.98 -19.58
CA ARG A 461 -29.90 20.55 -20.20
C ARG A 461 -29.82 22.07 -20.33
N GLN A 462 -29.30 22.76 -19.32
CA GLN A 462 -29.10 24.21 -19.39
C GLN A 462 -28.11 24.61 -20.48
N LEU A 463 -26.97 23.92 -20.58
CA LEU A 463 -25.97 24.18 -21.62
C LEU A 463 -26.49 23.89 -23.03
N LEU A 464 -27.28 22.82 -23.19
CA LEU A 464 -27.92 22.50 -24.48
C LEU A 464 -28.87 23.60 -24.94
N ALA A 465 -29.66 24.17 -24.01
CA ALA A 465 -30.55 25.29 -24.32
C ALA A 465 -29.78 26.54 -24.80
N ASP A 466 -28.56 26.76 -24.29
CA ASP A 466 -27.69 27.85 -24.74
C ASP A 466 -27.04 27.59 -26.11
N VAL A 467 -26.67 26.34 -26.39
CA VAL A 467 -25.87 25.96 -27.57
C VAL A 467 -26.73 25.67 -28.80
N LEU A 468 -27.87 24.98 -28.64
CA LEU A 468 -28.72 24.57 -29.75
C LEU A 468 -29.15 25.73 -30.66
N PRO A 469 -29.64 26.88 -30.15
CA PRO A 469 -30.06 27.99 -31.01
C PRO A 469 -28.92 28.60 -31.82
N ALA A 470 -27.68 28.51 -31.34
CA ALA A 470 -26.50 29.04 -32.01
C ALA A 470 -25.96 28.12 -33.13
N LEU A 471 -26.51 26.90 -33.25
CA LEU A 471 -26.19 25.92 -34.28
C LEU A 471 -27.32 25.76 -35.32
N GLU A 472 -28.45 26.44 -35.13
CA GLU A 472 -29.53 26.53 -36.12
C GLU A 472 -29.11 27.50 -37.26
N PRO A 473 -29.35 27.15 -38.52
CA PRO A 473 -28.86 27.89 -39.70
C PRO A 473 -29.51 29.26 -39.91
#